data_AF-A0A382MFV0-F1
#
_entry.id   AF-A0A382MFV0-F1
#
_cell.length_a   1.000
_cell.length_b   1.000
_cell.length_c   1.000
_cell.angle_alpha   90.00
_cell.angle_beta   90.00
_cell.angle_gamma   90.00
#
_symmetry.space_group_name_H-M   'P 1'
#
loop_
_entity.id
_entity.type
_entity.pdbx_description
1 polymer ?
#
loop_
_entity_poly.entity_id
_entity_poly.type
_entity_poly.pdbx_seq_one_letter_code
_entity_poly.pdbx_strand_id
1 'polypeptide(L)' 'MLWTGFQRPKRLEFDLESLTDRYGKFSAQPFERGFAVTIGHAMRRVLL' A
#
# COMPACT_ATOMS: atom_id res chain seq x y z
N MET A 1 1.92 -0.92 -24.32
CA MET A 1 1.29 -2.18 -23.87
C MET A 1 0.96 -2.04 -22.39
N LEU A 2 -0.21 -1.49 -22.06
CA LEU A 2 -0.70 -1.49 -20.68
C LEU A 2 -1.01 -2.94 -20.32
N TRP A 3 -0.34 -3.49 -19.32
CA TRP A 3 -0.55 -4.86 -18.85
C TRP A 3 -2.04 -5.09 -18.52
N THR A 4 -2.76 -5.74 -19.43
CA THR A 4 -4.09 -6.29 -19.19
C THR A 4 -3.96 -7.50 -18.27
N GLY A 5 -4.02 -7.28 -16.96
CA GLY A 5 -3.95 -8.36 -15.96
C GLY A 5 -3.25 -8.03 -14.65
N PHE A 6 -2.64 -6.86 -14.52
CA PHE A 6 -1.94 -6.51 -13.29
C PHE A 6 -2.89 -6.31 -12.09
N GLN A 7 -2.70 -7.09 -11.03
CA GLN A 7 -3.51 -6.96 -9.82
C GLN A 7 -3.12 -5.72 -9.01
N ARG A 8 -3.92 -4.67 -9.17
CA ARG A 8 -3.85 -3.45 -8.36
C ARG A 8 -4.53 -3.66 -7.01
N PRO A 9 -4.01 -3.06 -5.91
CA PRO A 9 -4.70 -3.05 -4.64
C PRO A 9 -6.06 -2.38 -4.81
N LYS A 10 -7.13 -3.08 -4.40
CA LYS A 10 -8.51 -2.59 -4.50
C LYS A 10 -9.05 -2.06 -3.16
N ARG A 11 -8.37 -2.40 -2.06
CA ARG A 11 -8.79 -2.04 -0.71
C ARG A 11 -7.62 -1.45 0.06
N LEU A 12 -7.94 -0.38 0.78
CA LEU A 12 -7.12 0.21 1.84
C LEU A 12 -7.94 0.17 3.13
N GLU A 13 -7.42 -0.52 4.13
CA GLU A 13 -8.01 -0.61 5.47
C GLU A 13 -7.20 0.27 6.42
N PHE A 14 -7.91 0.94 7.31
CA PHE A 14 -7.36 1.82 8.32
C PHE A 14 -7.50 1.12 9.66
N ASP A 15 -6.40 1.03 10.42
CA ASP A 15 -6.46 0.64 11.81
C ASP A 15 -6.95 1.85 12.61
N LEU A 16 -8.26 1.93 12.86
CA LEU A 16 -8.91 3.11 13.44
C LEU A 16 -8.36 3.45 14.83
N GLU A 17 -7.93 2.45 15.60
CA GLU A 17 -7.34 2.65 16.94
C GLU A 17 -5.94 3.28 16.86
N SER A 18 -5.26 3.12 15.72
CA SER A 18 -3.93 3.69 15.49
C SER A 18 -3.94 5.17 15.07
N LEU A 19 -5.09 5.70 14.66
CA LEU A 19 -5.18 7.04 14.07
C LEU A 19 -5.03 8.13 15.13
N THR A 20 -3.98 8.93 14.98
CA THR A 20 -3.68 10.12 15.78
C THR A 20 -3.22 11.24 14.85
N ASP A 21 -3.02 12.44 15.38
CA ASP A 21 -2.51 13.58 14.60
C ASP A 21 -1.12 13.35 13.98
N ARG A 22 -0.37 12.34 14.45
CA ARG A 22 1.03 12.10 14.04
C ARG A 22 1.32 10.68 13.58
N TYR A 23 0.37 9.77 13.69
CA TYR A 23 0.55 8.37 13.35
C TYR A 23 -0.75 7.77 12.82
N GLY A 24 -0.61 6.85 11.87
CA GLY A 24 -1.68 5.99 11.41
C GLY A 24 -1.10 4.74 10.77
N LYS A 25 -1.81 3.63 10.93
CA LYS A 25 -1.46 2.34 10.35
C LYS A 25 -2.50 1.95 9.30
N PHE A 26 -2.00 1.54 8.14
CA PHE A 26 -2.80 1.25 6.97
C PHE A 26 -2.39 -0.11 6.42
N SER A 27 -3.37 -0.86 5.92
CA SER A 27 -3.17 -2.15 5.27
C SER A 27 -3.82 -2.11 3.89
N ALA A 28 -3.04 -2.37 2.83
CA ALA A 28 -3.54 -2.41 1.47
C ALA A 28 -3.47 -3.83 0.91
N GLN A 29 -4.53 -4.26 0.22
CA GLN A 29 -4.59 -5.58 -0.42
C GLN A 29 -5.70 -5.66 -1.49
N PRO A 30 -5.69 -6.68 -2.36
CA PRO A 30 -4.57 -7.58 -2.64
C PRO A 30 -3.61 -6.99 -3.67
N PHE A 31 -2.31 -7.26 -3.51
CA PHE A 31 -1.30 -6.90 -4.51
C PHE A 31 -1.01 -8.08 -5.44
N GLU A 32 -0.50 -7.79 -6.63
CA GLU A 32 0.23 -8.77 -7.44
C GLU A 32 1.38 -9.37 -6.63
N ARG A 33 1.67 -10.66 -6.81
CA ARG A 33 2.72 -11.36 -6.04
C ARG A 33 4.05 -10.61 -6.18
N GLY A 34 4.66 -10.27 -5.04
CA GLY A 34 5.94 -9.55 -4.97
C GLY A 34 5.85 -8.02 -5.11
N PHE A 35 4.72 -7.47 -5.57
CA PHE A 35 4.62 -6.04 -5.84
C PHE A 35 4.40 -5.19 -4.58
N ALA A 36 3.89 -5.78 -3.49
CA ALA A 36 3.74 -5.10 -2.21
C ALA A 36 5.09 -4.55 -1.68
N VAL A 37 6.18 -5.31 -1.86
CA VAL A 37 7.53 -4.88 -1.46
C VAL A 37 8.02 -3.71 -2.31
N THR A 38 7.80 -3.76 -3.63
CA THR A 38 8.17 -2.67 -4.55
C THR A 38 7.49 -1.36 -4.16
N ILE A 39 6.17 -1.41 -3.91
CA ILE A 39 5.41 -0.23 -3.47
C ILE A 39 5.85 0.24 -2.10
N GLY A 40 6.01 -0.66 -1.12
CA GLY A 40 6.46 -0.30 0.23
C GLY A 40 7.83 0.38 0.23
N HIS A 41 8.80 -0.14 -0.52
CA HIS A 41 10.10 0.50 -0.68
C HIS A 41 10.02 1.85 -1.38
N ALA A 42 9.20 1.98 -2.43
CA ALA A 42 9.02 3.26 -3.12
C ALA A 42 8.41 4.32 -2.19
N MET A 43 7.34 3.97 -1.45
CA MET A 43 6.73 4.87 -0.47
C MET A 43 7.73 5.31 0.61
N ARG A 44 8.50 4.36 1.16
CA ARG A 44 9.54 4.68 2.15
C ARG A 44 10.57 5.68 1.63
N ARG A 45 10.97 5.60 0.35
CA ARG A 45 11.95 6.53 -0.25
C ARG A 45 11.39 7.88 -0.64
N VAL A 46 10.08 7.99 -0.87
CA VAL A 46 9.45 9.25 -1.27
C VAL A 46 8.99 10.05 -0.05
N LEU A 47 8.63 9.36 1.03
CA LEU A 47 8.12 9.97 2.26
C LEU A 47 9.23 10.23 3.31
N LEU A 48 10.44 9.69 3.13
CA LEU A 48 11.63 9.96 3.94
C LEU A 48 12.66 10.70 3.10
#